data_AF-A0A935JE05-F1
#
_entry.id   AF-A0A935JE05-F1
#
_cell.length_a   1.000
_cell.length_b   1.000
_cell.length_c   1.000
_cell.angle_alpha   90.00
_cell.angle_beta   90.00
_cell.angle_gamma   90.00
#
_symmetry.space_group_name_H-M   'P 1'
#
loop_
_entity.id
_entity.type
_entity.pdbx_description
1 polymer ?
#
loop_
_entity_poly.entity_id
_entity_poly.type
_entity_poly.pdbx_seq_one_letter_code
_entity_poly.pdbx_strand_id
1 'polypeptide(L)'
;MEHTEILNLWKSYDQKLEQALSINKATAQDVLKLKTKSVLASMKPIKLFTLLVGCVWVMLGSVIITNLFMYAYDKVSHFFIYSAAIQLILTAIAIAIYLYQLVVIQQVDVADSVLKTQKRLSYLKSSTLWCARILFLQLPVWTTFYLSESTFLSGNIAYITINGIITLIFTCISVWLFLNINYSNKDKKWFKVIFEGKEWNPIIESLGYYREIEDYTKENK
;
A
#
# COMPACT_ATOMS: atom_id res chain seq x y z
N MET A 1 6.03 42.44 -52.38
CA MET A 1 4.79 42.35 -51.60
C MET A 1 4.50 40.90 -51.22
N GLU A 2 4.56 39.95 -52.15
CA GLU A 2 4.33 38.51 -51.86
C GLU A 2 5.25 37.90 -50.78
N HIS A 3 6.55 38.21 -50.82
CA HIS A 3 7.52 37.59 -49.89
C HIS A 3 7.29 38.00 -48.42
N THR A 4 6.85 39.23 -48.19
CA THR A 4 6.48 39.75 -46.85
C THR A 4 5.17 39.17 -46.35
N GLU A 5 4.21 38.93 -47.24
CA GLU A 5 2.93 38.29 -46.90
C GLU A 5 3.10 36.83 -46.52
N ILE A 6 3.91 36.07 -47.28
CA ILE A 6 4.24 34.67 -46.97
C ILE A 6 4.95 34.58 -45.61
N LEU A 7 5.88 35.50 -45.32
CA LEU A 7 6.62 35.51 -44.07
C LEU A 7 5.72 35.85 -42.87
N ASN A 8 4.75 36.75 -43.06
CA ASN A 8 3.74 37.08 -42.04
C ASN A 8 2.74 35.93 -41.82
N LEU A 9 2.32 35.25 -42.89
CA LEU A 9 1.50 34.03 -42.81
C LEU A 9 2.24 32.95 -42.03
N TRP A 10 3.51 32.70 -42.36
CA TRP A 10 4.33 31.69 -41.69
C TRP A 10 4.48 31.99 -40.19
N LYS A 11 4.78 33.24 -39.81
CA LYS A 11 4.80 33.68 -38.41
C LYS A 11 3.46 33.51 -37.70
N SER A 12 2.34 33.81 -38.37
CA SER A 12 1.02 33.62 -37.78
C SER A 12 0.68 32.15 -37.57
N TYR A 13 1.06 31.27 -38.49
CA TYR A 13 0.88 29.83 -38.34
C TYR A 13 1.75 29.27 -37.22
N ASP A 14 3.01 29.71 -37.12
CA ASP A 14 3.94 29.33 -36.07
C ASP A 14 3.40 29.72 -34.67
N GLN A 15 2.92 30.97 -34.52
CA GLN A 15 2.26 31.42 -33.28
C GLN A 15 1.01 30.61 -32.93
N LYS A 16 0.17 30.29 -33.93
CA LYS A 16 -1.01 29.44 -33.70
C LYS A 16 -0.61 28.03 -33.30
N LEU A 17 0.48 27.49 -33.85
CA LEU A 17 1.00 26.18 -33.50
C LEU A 17 1.52 26.16 -32.07
N GLU A 18 2.32 27.14 -31.66
CA GLU A 18 2.80 27.30 -30.28
C GLU A 18 1.64 27.48 -29.29
N GLN A 19 0.65 28.29 -29.65
CA GLN A 19 -0.55 28.49 -28.82
C GLN A 19 -1.37 27.19 -28.70
N ALA A 20 -1.57 26.45 -29.79
CA ALA A 20 -2.25 25.17 -29.75
C ALA A 20 -1.47 24.14 -28.93
N LEU A 21 -0.14 24.11 -29.05
CA LEU A 21 0.74 23.21 -28.30
C LEU A 21 0.70 23.51 -26.79
N SER A 22 0.77 24.79 -26.40
CA SER A 22 0.69 25.19 -24.99
C SER A 22 -0.68 24.88 -24.37
N ILE A 23 -1.78 25.13 -25.09
CA ILE A 23 -3.14 24.76 -24.66
C ILE A 23 -3.29 23.24 -24.54
N ASN A 24 -2.80 22.48 -25.52
CA ASN A 24 -2.86 21.01 -25.50
C ASN A 24 -2.06 20.44 -24.33
N LYS A 25 -0.86 20.97 -24.05
CA LYS A 25 -0.05 20.55 -22.89
C LYS A 25 -0.75 20.87 -21.57
N ALA A 26 -1.30 22.07 -21.39
CA ALA A 26 -2.06 22.43 -20.18
C ALA A 26 -3.29 21.51 -19.99
N THR A 27 -4.03 21.26 -21.06
CA THR A 27 -5.18 20.34 -21.05
C THR A 27 -4.75 18.92 -20.69
N ALA A 28 -3.64 18.43 -21.25
CA ALA A 28 -3.09 17.12 -20.93
C ALA A 28 -2.70 17.01 -19.45
N GLN A 29 -2.07 18.05 -18.89
CA GLN A 29 -1.73 18.09 -17.46
C GLN A 29 -2.98 18.01 -16.57
N ASP A 30 -4.04 18.76 -16.90
CA ASP A 30 -5.29 18.73 -16.14
C ASP A 30 -5.99 17.37 -16.24
N VAL A 31 -6.01 16.77 -17.42
CA VAL A 31 -6.53 15.41 -17.64
C VAL A 31 -5.76 14.38 -16.80
N LEU A 32 -4.42 14.45 -16.77
CA LEU A 32 -3.57 13.54 -15.99
C LEU A 32 -3.79 13.71 -14.48
N LYS A 33 -3.97 14.93 -14.00
CA LYS A 33 -4.32 15.20 -12.59
C LYS A 33 -5.71 14.67 -12.23
N LEU A 34 -6.71 14.85 -13.10
CA LEU A 34 -8.05 14.30 -12.91
C LEU A 34 -8.05 12.77 -12.92
N LYS A 35 -7.31 12.15 -13.84
CA LYS A 35 -7.09 10.69 -13.86
C LYS A 35 -6.46 10.20 -12.57
N THR A 36 -5.43 10.88 -12.07
CA THR A 36 -4.80 10.54 -10.78
C THR A 36 -5.82 10.54 -9.65
N LYS A 37 -6.65 11.59 -9.55
CA LYS A 37 -7.69 11.68 -8.52
C LYS A 37 -8.70 10.54 -8.64
N SER A 38 -9.15 10.23 -9.84
CA SER A 38 -10.10 9.14 -10.12
C SER A 38 -9.52 7.76 -9.75
N VAL A 39 -8.29 7.49 -10.20
CA VAL A 39 -7.57 6.23 -9.96
C VAL A 39 -7.30 6.05 -8.46
N LEU A 40 -6.83 7.07 -7.74
CA LEU A 40 -6.69 6.99 -6.28
C LEU A 40 -8.03 6.85 -5.56
N ALA A 41 -9.09 7.50 -6.04
CA ALA A 41 -10.42 7.38 -5.45
C ALA A 41 -10.98 5.96 -5.56
N SER A 42 -10.60 5.21 -6.61
CA SER A 42 -10.98 3.80 -6.78
C SER A 42 -10.45 2.88 -5.65
N MET A 43 -9.41 3.30 -4.92
CA MET A 43 -8.87 2.58 -3.77
C MET A 43 -9.71 2.73 -2.50
N LYS A 44 -10.54 3.77 -2.41
CA LYS A 44 -11.29 4.10 -1.18
C LYS A 44 -12.23 2.99 -0.73
N PRO A 45 -13.04 2.35 -1.61
CA PRO A 45 -14.00 1.34 -1.17
C PRO A 45 -13.34 0.12 -0.53
N ILE A 46 -12.25 -0.38 -1.13
CA ILE A 46 -11.54 -1.55 -0.58
C ILE A 46 -10.88 -1.21 0.75
N LYS A 47 -10.27 -0.02 0.88
CA LYS A 47 -9.67 0.42 2.15
C LYS A 47 -10.71 0.63 3.24
N LEU A 48 -11.86 1.21 2.91
CA LEU A 48 -12.96 1.40 3.86
C LEU A 48 -13.52 0.04 4.32
N PHE A 49 -13.72 -0.89 3.40
CA PHE A 49 -14.14 -2.25 3.73
C PHE A 49 -13.14 -2.95 4.65
N THR A 50 -11.85 -2.95 4.30
CA THR A 50 -10.79 -3.54 5.13
C THR A 50 -10.70 -2.89 6.51
N LEU A 51 -10.90 -1.58 6.59
CA LEU A 51 -10.91 -0.85 7.84
C LEU A 51 -12.11 -1.23 8.71
N LEU A 52 -13.32 -1.31 8.16
CA LEU A 52 -14.51 -1.71 8.91
C LEU A 52 -14.37 -3.13 9.45
N VAL A 53 -13.98 -4.08 8.59
CA VAL A 53 -13.78 -5.48 8.98
C VAL A 53 -12.64 -5.59 9.99
N GLY A 54 -11.53 -4.88 9.78
CA GLY A 54 -10.38 -4.85 10.69
C GLY A 54 -10.74 -4.29 12.07
N CYS A 55 -11.50 -3.20 12.12
CA CYS A 55 -11.98 -2.62 13.38
C CYS A 55 -12.86 -3.59 14.15
N VAL A 56 -13.81 -4.25 13.46
CA VAL A 56 -14.66 -5.30 14.08
C VAL A 56 -13.80 -6.45 14.60
N TRP A 57 -12.84 -6.92 13.80
CA TRP A 57 -11.92 -8.00 14.18
C TRP A 57 -11.10 -7.65 15.43
N VAL A 58 -10.50 -6.46 15.46
CA VAL A 58 -9.69 -6.01 16.60
C VAL A 58 -10.55 -5.79 17.84
N MET A 59 -11.74 -5.20 17.72
CA MET A 59 -12.64 -5.01 18.85
C MET A 59 -13.08 -6.35 19.44
N LEU A 60 -13.63 -7.26 18.63
CA LEU A 60 -14.08 -8.57 19.11
C LEU A 60 -12.91 -9.39 19.67
N GLY A 61 -11.79 -9.43 18.96
CA GLY A 61 -10.58 -10.12 19.40
C GLY A 61 -10.05 -9.56 20.71
N SER A 62 -10.02 -8.24 20.89
CA SER A 62 -9.56 -7.61 22.14
C SER A 62 -10.43 -8.00 23.33
N VAL A 63 -11.77 -7.99 23.19
CA VAL A 63 -12.68 -8.41 24.27
C VAL A 63 -12.44 -9.86 24.66
N ILE A 64 -12.30 -10.76 23.67
CA ILE A 64 -12.04 -12.18 23.92
C ILE A 64 -10.69 -12.35 24.63
N ILE A 65 -9.61 -11.79 24.09
CA ILE A 65 -8.27 -11.96 24.65
C ILE A 65 -8.14 -11.36 26.04
N THR A 66 -8.69 -10.16 26.28
CA THR A 66 -8.69 -9.56 27.62
C THR A 66 -9.49 -10.40 28.63
N ASN A 67 -10.63 -10.96 28.23
CA ASN A 67 -11.42 -11.85 29.09
C ASN A 67 -10.63 -13.14 29.41
N LEU A 68 -10.02 -13.76 28.41
CA LEU A 68 -9.17 -14.94 28.62
C LEU A 68 -7.98 -14.64 29.53
N PHE A 69 -7.33 -13.48 29.39
CA PHE A 69 -6.26 -13.02 30.29
C PHE A 69 -6.73 -12.84 31.73
N MET A 70 -7.94 -12.33 31.96
CA MET A 70 -8.43 -12.02 33.32
C MET A 70 -9.04 -13.22 34.04
N TYR A 71 -9.76 -14.09 33.32
CA TYR A 71 -10.62 -15.10 33.94
C TYR A 71 -10.21 -16.55 33.64
N ALA A 72 -9.35 -16.77 32.63
CA ALA A 72 -9.02 -18.11 32.16
C ALA A 72 -7.53 -18.30 31.83
N TYR A 73 -6.64 -17.45 32.37
CA TYR A 73 -5.21 -17.46 32.05
C TYR A 73 -4.58 -18.83 32.29
N ASP A 74 -4.84 -19.43 33.45
CA ASP A 74 -4.27 -20.73 33.82
C ASP A 74 -4.89 -21.93 33.08
N LYS A 75 -5.99 -21.71 32.36
CA LYS A 75 -6.74 -22.77 31.64
C LYS A 75 -6.48 -22.77 30.14
N VAL A 76 -5.89 -21.69 29.62
CA VAL A 76 -5.67 -21.50 28.19
C VAL A 76 -4.17 -21.59 27.90
N SER A 77 -3.81 -22.09 26.72
CA SER A 77 -2.42 -22.12 26.30
C SER A 77 -1.81 -20.72 26.29
N HIS A 78 -0.70 -20.55 27.01
CA HIS A 78 0.10 -19.32 26.97
C HIS A 78 0.49 -18.95 25.53
N PHE A 79 0.86 -19.92 24.69
CA PHE A 79 1.21 -19.68 23.29
C PHE A 79 0.05 -19.07 22.50
N PHE A 80 -1.17 -19.57 22.70
CA PHE A 80 -2.36 -19.01 22.06
C PHE A 80 -2.58 -17.55 22.44
N ILE A 81 -2.52 -17.25 23.76
CA ILE A 81 -2.80 -15.91 24.28
C ILE A 81 -1.79 -14.89 23.72
N TYR A 82 -0.49 -15.18 23.81
CA TYR A 82 0.54 -14.27 23.33
C TYR A 82 0.50 -14.11 21.81
N SER A 83 0.31 -15.20 21.06
CA SER A 83 0.21 -15.13 19.60
C SER A 83 -1.02 -14.33 19.16
N ALA A 84 -2.19 -14.60 19.75
CA ALA A 84 -3.40 -13.84 19.45
C ALA A 84 -3.23 -12.34 19.79
N ALA A 85 -2.61 -12.03 20.93
CA ALA A 85 -2.34 -10.64 21.32
C ALA A 85 -1.42 -9.92 20.30
N ILE A 86 -0.32 -10.57 19.88
CA ILE A 86 0.59 -10.02 18.86
C ILE A 86 -0.17 -9.81 17.53
N GLN A 87 -1.01 -10.76 17.12
CA GLN A 87 -1.80 -10.63 15.90
C GLN A 87 -2.75 -9.43 15.96
N LEU A 88 -3.42 -9.22 17.09
CA LEU A 88 -4.31 -8.07 17.29
C LEU A 88 -3.54 -6.75 17.26
N ILE A 89 -2.37 -6.68 17.88
CA ILE A 89 -1.51 -5.48 17.87
C ILE A 89 -1.05 -5.16 16.44
N LEU A 90 -0.55 -6.14 15.70
CA LEU A 90 -0.11 -5.94 14.30
C LEU A 90 -1.27 -5.47 13.42
N THR A 91 -2.45 -6.05 13.61
CA THR A 91 -3.67 -5.65 12.87
C THR A 91 -4.11 -4.23 13.25
N ALA A 92 -4.04 -3.85 14.53
CA ALA A 92 -4.35 -2.50 14.99
C ALA A 92 -3.39 -1.46 14.38
N ILE A 93 -2.09 -1.76 14.30
CA ILE A 93 -1.10 -0.92 13.62
C ILE A 93 -1.44 -0.78 12.13
N ALA A 94 -1.80 -1.88 11.46
CA ALA A 94 -2.21 -1.84 10.06
C ALA A 94 -3.45 -0.95 9.84
N ILE A 95 -4.46 -1.02 10.72
CA ILE A 95 -5.65 -0.15 10.66
C ILE A 95 -5.26 1.32 10.78
N ALA A 96 -4.36 1.67 11.70
CA ALA A 96 -3.87 3.05 11.84
C ALA A 96 -3.16 3.55 10.57
N ILE A 97 -2.38 2.69 9.91
CA ILE A 97 -1.74 3.02 8.62
C ILE A 97 -2.78 3.18 7.51
N TYR A 98 -3.82 2.33 7.47
CA TYR A 98 -4.90 2.45 6.48
C TYR A 98 -5.71 3.74 6.66
N LEU A 99 -5.97 4.17 7.90
CA LEU A 99 -6.55 5.47 8.22
C LEU A 99 -5.69 6.60 7.67
N TYR A 100 -4.39 6.59 7.95
CA TYR A 100 -3.45 7.57 7.42
C TYR A 100 -3.47 7.61 5.88
N GLN A 101 -3.47 6.45 5.22
CA GLN A 101 -3.55 6.37 3.76
C GLN A 101 -4.85 6.97 3.20
N LEU A 102 -5.99 6.72 3.84
CA LEU A 102 -7.26 7.32 3.44
C LEU A 102 -7.23 8.85 3.55
N VAL A 103 -6.65 9.39 4.63
CA VAL A 103 -6.46 10.83 4.81
C VAL A 103 -5.58 11.39 3.71
N VAL A 104 -4.43 10.75 3.41
CA VAL A 104 -3.53 11.22 2.34
C VAL A 104 -4.20 11.17 0.97
N ILE A 105 -4.99 10.13 0.66
CA ILE A 105 -5.76 10.03 -0.59
C ILE A 105 -6.76 11.19 -0.71
N GLN A 106 -7.44 11.57 0.37
CA GLN A 106 -8.38 12.70 0.35
C GLN A 106 -7.68 14.04 0.16
N GLN A 107 -6.46 14.18 0.66
CA GLN A 107 -5.67 15.40 0.52
C GLN A 107 -5.08 15.59 -0.87
N VAL A 108 -5.08 14.58 -1.75
CA VAL A 108 -4.58 14.74 -3.13
C VAL A 108 -5.56 15.63 -3.91
N ASP A 109 -5.11 16.84 -4.21
CA ASP A 109 -5.86 17.83 -4.99
C ASP A 109 -5.20 18.07 -6.35
N VAL A 110 -6.03 18.38 -7.34
CA VAL A 110 -5.67 18.78 -8.72
C VAL A 110 -5.05 20.19 -8.72
N ALA A 111 -5.46 21.03 -7.76
CA ALA A 111 -4.96 22.40 -7.62
C ALA A 111 -3.56 22.48 -6.99
N ASP A 112 -3.07 21.40 -6.38
CA ASP A 112 -1.77 21.40 -5.72
C ASP A 112 -0.61 21.33 -6.73
N SER A 113 0.56 21.82 -6.31
CA SER A 113 1.77 21.73 -7.12
C SER A 113 2.18 20.28 -7.39
N VAL A 114 2.79 20.04 -8.56
CA VAL A 114 3.27 18.72 -8.99
C VAL A 114 4.12 18.06 -7.91
N LEU A 115 5.04 18.82 -7.33
CA LEU A 115 5.94 18.35 -6.27
C LEU A 115 5.18 17.93 -5.00
N LYS A 116 4.17 18.69 -4.59
CA LYS A 116 3.38 18.40 -3.39
C LYS A 116 2.60 17.10 -3.55
N THR A 117 1.99 16.88 -4.71
CA THR A 117 1.28 15.63 -4.99
C THR A 117 2.22 14.45 -5.15
N GLN A 118 3.36 14.59 -5.83
CA GLN A 118 4.40 13.55 -5.91
C GLN A 118 4.90 13.13 -4.52
N LYS A 119 5.05 14.09 -3.60
CA LYS A 119 5.43 13.81 -2.20
C LYS A 119 4.35 12.98 -1.49
N ARG A 120 3.07 13.33 -1.63
CA ARG A 120 1.95 12.55 -1.07
C ARG A 120 1.85 11.14 -1.67
N LEU A 121 1.98 11.01 -2.98
CA LEU A 121 2.02 9.70 -3.67
C LEU A 121 3.19 8.84 -3.18
N SER A 122 4.34 9.45 -2.92
CA SER A 122 5.50 8.76 -2.36
C SER A 122 5.26 8.27 -0.93
N TYR A 123 4.56 9.06 -0.10
CA TYR A 123 4.12 8.61 1.22
C TYR A 123 3.08 7.48 1.13
N LEU A 124 2.11 7.55 0.22
CA LEU A 124 1.14 6.46 -0.02
C LEU A 124 1.83 5.17 -0.43
N LYS A 125 2.77 5.26 -1.38
CA LYS A 125 3.60 4.12 -1.79
C LYS A 125 4.38 3.52 -0.62
N SER A 126 5.11 4.36 0.12
CA SER A 126 5.95 3.91 1.24
C SER A 126 5.12 3.28 2.35
N SER A 127 4.02 3.93 2.75
CA SER A 127 3.11 3.41 3.77
C SER A 127 2.42 2.11 3.34
N THR A 128 2.11 1.93 2.06
CA THR A 128 1.52 0.69 1.54
C THR A 128 2.51 -0.47 1.67
N LEU A 129 3.77 -0.26 1.30
CA LEU A 129 4.82 -1.27 1.47
C LEU A 129 5.08 -1.56 2.96
N TRP A 130 5.13 -0.53 3.79
CA TRP A 130 5.30 -0.69 5.24
C TRP A 130 4.16 -1.48 5.88
N CYS A 131 2.91 -1.20 5.49
CA CYS A 131 1.77 -1.95 5.99
C CYS A 131 1.88 -3.43 5.62
N ALA A 132 2.24 -3.75 4.37
CA ALA A 132 2.43 -5.12 3.94
C ALA A 132 3.56 -5.82 4.72
N ARG A 133 4.69 -5.15 4.95
CA ARG A 133 5.78 -5.68 5.79
C ARG A 133 5.31 -6.09 7.18
N ILE A 134 4.53 -5.22 7.83
CA ILE A 134 3.98 -5.48 9.18
C ILE A 134 2.98 -6.64 9.14
N LEU A 135 2.10 -6.67 8.13
CA LEU A 135 1.12 -7.74 7.99
C LEU A 135 1.77 -9.10 7.71
N PHE A 136 2.89 -9.17 6.99
CA PHE A 136 3.60 -10.44 6.82
C PHE A 136 4.31 -10.93 8.08
N LEU A 137 4.58 -10.03 9.05
CA LEU A 137 5.18 -10.39 10.34
C LEU A 137 4.28 -11.29 11.19
N GLN A 138 2.98 -11.33 10.91
CA GLN A 138 2.03 -12.18 11.62
C GLN A 138 2.06 -13.65 11.17
N LEU A 139 2.75 -14.00 10.08
CA LEU A 139 2.80 -15.36 9.55
C LEU A 139 3.24 -16.43 10.58
N PRO A 140 4.37 -16.29 11.31
CA PRO A 140 4.76 -17.25 12.34
C PRO A 140 3.86 -17.21 13.59
N VAL A 141 3.08 -16.14 13.76
CA VAL A 141 2.14 -16.01 14.87
C VAL A 141 0.95 -16.97 14.68
N TRP A 142 0.52 -17.19 13.43
CA TRP A 142 -0.52 -18.17 13.10
C TRP A 142 -0.08 -19.62 13.34
N THR A 143 1.20 -19.94 13.15
CA THR A 143 1.69 -21.31 13.36
C THR A 143 1.90 -21.63 14.84
N THR A 144 2.26 -20.63 15.64
CA THR A 144 2.40 -20.76 17.10
C THR A 144 1.08 -20.76 17.86
N PHE A 145 0.01 -20.23 17.23
CA PHE A 145 -1.34 -20.14 17.80
C PHE A 145 -1.91 -21.48 18.31
N TYR A 146 -1.55 -22.59 17.67
CA TYR A 146 -2.05 -23.93 17.99
C TYR A 146 -1.18 -24.70 18.98
N LEU A 147 -0.04 -24.14 19.40
CA LEU A 147 0.85 -24.81 20.33
C LEU A 147 0.33 -24.69 21.76
N SER A 148 0.62 -25.69 22.57
CA SER A 148 0.26 -25.75 23.98
C SER A 148 1.33 -26.48 24.77
N GLU A 149 1.37 -26.28 26.08
CA GLU A 149 2.28 -27.03 26.96
C GLU A 149 2.03 -28.55 26.87
N SER A 150 0.77 -28.97 26.75
CA SER A 150 0.40 -30.37 26.53
C SER A 150 0.99 -30.94 25.24
N THR A 151 1.16 -30.12 24.20
CA THR A 151 1.81 -30.52 22.94
C THR A 151 3.26 -30.93 23.16
N PHE A 152 3.97 -30.32 24.11
CA PHE A 152 5.37 -30.64 24.40
C PHE A 152 5.52 -31.76 25.43
N LEU A 153 4.61 -31.83 26.41
CA LEU A 153 4.67 -32.82 27.49
C LEU A 153 4.12 -34.20 27.10
N SER A 154 3.12 -34.24 26.22
CA SER A 154 2.39 -35.46 25.86
C SER A 154 2.25 -35.68 24.35
N GLY A 155 2.75 -34.75 23.53
CA GLY A 155 2.60 -34.79 22.09
C GLY A 155 3.54 -35.77 21.41
N ASN A 156 3.08 -36.27 20.26
CA ASN A 156 3.90 -37.09 19.37
C ASN A 156 5.11 -36.26 18.87
N ILE A 157 6.32 -36.80 19.01
CA ILE A 157 7.58 -36.18 18.54
C ILE A 157 7.49 -35.77 17.07
N ALA A 158 6.83 -36.57 16.23
CA ALA A 158 6.63 -36.25 14.82
C ALA A 158 5.79 -34.98 14.63
N TYR A 159 4.73 -34.80 15.44
CA TYR A 159 3.87 -33.62 15.39
C TYR A 159 4.61 -32.35 15.82
N ILE A 160 5.41 -32.42 16.89
CA ILE A 160 6.25 -31.31 17.36
C ILE A 160 7.26 -30.92 16.27
N THR A 161 7.92 -31.91 15.68
CA THR A 161 8.95 -31.71 14.65
C THR A 161 8.36 -31.03 13.41
N ILE A 162 7.21 -31.50 12.92
CA ILE A 162 6.54 -30.92 11.75
C ILE A 162 6.12 -29.46 12.03
N ASN A 163 5.49 -29.20 13.18
CA ASN A 163 5.07 -27.83 13.55
C ASN A 163 6.27 -26.89 13.73
N GLY A 164 7.37 -27.39 14.29
CA GLY A 164 8.63 -26.65 14.41
C GLY A 164 9.19 -26.25 13.05
N ILE A 165 9.25 -27.20 12.10
CA ILE A 165 9.71 -26.94 10.74
C ILE A 165 8.80 -25.93 10.02
N ILE A 166 7.47 -26.11 10.10
CA ILE A 166 6.52 -25.19 9.48
C ILE A 166 6.67 -23.78 10.07
N THR A 167 6.75 -23.65 11.39
CA THR A 167 6.95 -22.36 12.06
C THR A 167 8.26 -21.70 11.63
N LEU A 168 9.34 -22.47 11.51
CA LEU A 168 10.63 -21.98 11.05
C LEU A 168 10.57 -21.49 9.60
N ILE A 169 9.90 -22.24 8.71
CA ILE A 169 9.68 -21.83 7.31
C ILE A 169 8.89 -20.52 7.26
N PHE A 170 7.78 -20.42 8.00
CA PHE A 170 6.96 -19.19 8.03
C PHE A 170 7.72 -18.01 8.64
N THR A 171 8.58 -18.25 9.63
CA THR A 171 9.46 -17.22 10.20
C THR A 171 10.46 -16.74 9.17
N CYS A 172 11.15 -17.65 8.48
CA CYS A 172 12.10 -17.32 7.42
C CYS A 172 11.43 -16.55 6.29
N ILE A 173 10.24 -16.97 5.84
CA ILE A 173 9.46 -16.28 4.80
C ILE A 173 9.05 -14.89 5.27
N SER A 174 8.54 -14.77 6.50
CA SER A 174 8.14 -13.50 7.11
C SER A 174 9.29 -12.50 7.15
N VAL A 175 10.46 -12.92 7.66
CA VAL A 175 11.65 -12.08 7.72
C VAL A 175 12.15 -11.73 6.31
N TRP A 176 12.17 -12.70 5.41
CA TRP A 176 12.57 -12.47 4.02
C TRP A 176 11.64 -11.45 3.34
N LEU A 177 10.33 -11.57 3.49
CA LEU A 177 9.35 -10.62 2.96
C LEU A 177 9.51 -9.25 3.60
N PHE A 178 9.69 -9.17 4.92
CA PHE A 178 9.90 -7.90 5.62
C PHE A 178 11.08 -7.11 5.05
N LEU A 179 12.19 -7.79 4.75
CA LEU A 179 13.40 -7.18 4.19
C LEU A 179 13.28 -6.91 2.67
N ASN A 180 12.61 -7.81 1.92
CA ASN A 180 12.56 -7.74 0.46
C ASN A 180 11.38 -6.94 -0.11
N ILE A 181 10.34 -6.63 0.68
CA ILE A 181 9.24 -5.75 0.24
C ILE A 181 9.78 -4.32 0.13
N ASN A 182 10.38 -3.98 -1.01
CA ASN A 182 10.90 -2.67 -1.32
C ASN A 182 10.55 -2.31 -2.77
N TYR A 183 10.41 -1.02 -3.07
CA TYR A 183 10.07 -0.54 -4.41
C TYR A 183 11.10 -0.99 -5.46
N SER A 184 12.37 -1.16 -5.10
CA SER A 184 13.40 -1.69 -5.99
C SER A 184 13.11 -3.10 -6.51
N ASN A 185 12.29 -3.88 -5.80
CA ASN A 185 11.90 -5.24 -6.19
C ASN A 185 10.57 -5.29 -6.96
N LYS A 186 9.96 -4.14 -7.30
CA LYS A 186 8.62 -4.06 -7.91
C LYS A 186 8.48 -4.88 -9.21
N ASP A 187 9.58 -5.03 -9.96
CA ASP A 187 9.55 -5.69 -11.26
C ASP A 187 9.72 -7.22 -11.16
N LYS A 188 10.03 -7.74 -9.97
CA LYS A 188 10.15 -9.18 -9.72
C LYS A 188 8.78 -9.86 -9.75
N LYS A 189 8.72 -11.07 -10.32
CA LYS A 189 7.47 -11.85 -10.46
C LYS A 189 6.74 -12.07 -9.13
N TRP A 190 7.46 -12.45 -8.07
CA TRP A 190 6.86 -12.67 -6.74
C TRP A 190 6.24 -11.39 -6.16
N PHE A 191 6.85 -10.23 -6.43
CA PHE A 191 6.34 -8.96 -5.94
C PHE A 191 5.05 -8.61 -6.66
N LYS A 192 5.03 -8.77 -7.98
CA LYS A 192 3.85 -8.57 -8.81
C LYS A 192 2.68 -9.44 -8.36
N VAL A 193 2.92 -10.74 -8.15
CA VAL A 193 1.88 -11.68 -7.69
C VAL A 193 1.28 -11.28 -6.34
N ILE A 194 2.07 -10.72 -5.42
CA ILE A 194 1.59 -10.33 -4.08
C ILE A 194 0.91 -8.95 -4.09
N PHE A 195 1.45 -7.99 -4.85
CA PHE A 195 1.05 -6.60 -4.74
C PHE A 195 0.14 -6.12 -5.87
N GLU A 196 0.18 -6.71 -7.06
CA GLU A 196 -0.70 -6.28 -8.16
C GLU A 196 -2.16 -6.40 -7.75
N GLY A 197 -2.92 -5.32 -7.98
CA GLY A 197 -4.31 -5.26 -7.62
C GLY A 197 -4.77 -3.87 -7.24
N LYS A 198 -5.94 -3.81 -6.60
CA LYS A 198 -6.70 -2.57 -6.32
C LYS A 198 -6.02 -1.63 -5.33
N GLU A 199 -4.96 -2.05 -4.64
CA GLU A 199 -4.24 -1.21 -3.68
C GLU A 199 -2.91 -0.66 -4.19
N TRP A 200 -2.19 -1.42 -5.03
CA TRP A 200 -0.87 -1.02 -5.52
C TRP A 200 -0.91 -0.34 -6.87
N ASN A 201 -1.67 -0.89 -7.83
CA ASN A 201 -1.69 -0.43 -9.21
C ASN A 201 -2.09 1.05 -9.30
N PRO A 202 -3.13 1.53 -8.58
CA PRO A 202 -3.50 2.93 -8.63
C PRO A 202 -2.40 3.90 -8.18
N ILE A 203 -1.57 3.51 -7.21
CA ILE A 203 -0.45 4.33 -6.73
C ILE A 203 0.63 4.44 -7.81
N ILE A 204 0.98 3.32 -8.45
CA ILE A 204 2.01 3.29 -9.48
C ILE A 204 1.58 4.02 -10.74
N GLU A 205 0.32 3.86 -11.15
CA GLU A 205 -0.27 4.58 -12.27
C GLU A 205 -0.28 6.08 -12.02
N SER A 206 -0.70 6.52 -10.83
CA SER A 206 -0.68 7.93 -10.43
C SER A 206 0.74 8.52 -10.43
N LEU A 207 1.74 7.75 -9.98
CA LEU A 207 3.14 8.15 -10.07
C LEU A 207 3.62 8.27 -11.53
N GLY A 208 3.10 7.43 -12.44
CA GLY A 208 3.36 7.52 -13.88
C GLY A 208 2.82 8.83 -14.47
N TYR A 209 1.55 9.15 -14.21
CA TYR A 209 0.92 10.39 -14.67
C TYR A 209 1.69 11.64 -14.21
N TYR A 210 2.18 11.66 -12.98
CA TYR A 210 2.95 12.80 -12.47
C TYR A 210 4.39 12.89 -13.01
N ARG A 211 4.96 11.81 -13.53
CA ARG A 211 6.23 11.87 -14.28
C ARG A 211 6.02 12.48 -15.66
N GLU A 212 4.94 12.09 -16.34
CA GLU A 212 4.58 12.65 -17.65
C GLU A 212 4.31 14.16 -17.57
N ILE A 213 3.62 14.63 -16.53
CA ILE A 213 3.45 16.07 -16.26
C ILE A 213 4.79 16.79 -16.07
N GLU A 214 5.73 16.16 -15.35
CA GLU A 214 7.05 16.72 -15.09
C GLU A 214 7.88 16.83 -16.37
N ASP A 215 7.81 15.81 -17.24
CA ASP A 215 8.51 15.79 -18.53
C ASP A 215 7.99 16.91 -19.46
N TYR A 216 6.66 17.12 -19.54
CA TYR A 216 6.07 18.25 -20.26
C TYR A 216 6.51 19.61 -19.74
N THR A 217 6.79 19.72 -18.43
CA THR A 217 7.23 20.97 -17.80
C THR A 217 8.71 21.24 -18.07
N LYS A 218 9.54 20.19 -18.17
CA LYS A 218 10.98 20.29 -18.46
C LYS A 218 11.28 20.65 -19.91
N GLU A 219 10.49 20.16 -20.86
CA GLU A 219 10.60 20.54 -22.29
C GLU A 219 10.37 22.04 -22.56
N ASN A 220 9.89 22.81 -21.59
CA ASN A 220 9.51 24.22 -21.73
C ASN A 220 10.48 25.19 -21.01
N LYS A 221 11.59 24.69 -20.47
CA LYS A 221 12.70 25.47 -19.92
C LYS A 221 13.89 25.41 -20.87
#